data_AF-A0A9D8RSG9-F1
#
_entry.id   AF-A0A9D8RSG9-F1
#
_cell.length_a   1.000
_cell.length_b   1.000
_cell.length_c   1.000
_cell.angle_alpha   90.00
_cell.angle_beta   90.00
_cell.angle_gamma   90.00
#
_symmetry.space_group_name_H-M   'P 1'
#
loop_
_entity.id
_entity.type
_entity.pdbx_description
1 polymer ?
#
loop_
_entity_poly.entity_id
_entity_poly.type
_entity_poly.pdbx_seq_one_letter_code
_entity_poly.pdbx_strand_id
1 'polypeptide(L)'
;MMINPSIDQLTNGGQFNRYALVIATAKCAKVVTDDYVAQRERAEKMIADKKTDKTIASLIDTDIRDNKAVENAVQRLYRGDFNIIFPEDNGTEHLK
;
A
#
# COMPACT_ATOMS: atom_id res chain seq x y z
N MET A 1 4.29 23.00 8.31
CA MET A 1 3.65 21.67 8.26
C MET A 1 4.75 20.63 8.23
N MET A 2 4.80 19.71 9.19
CA MET A 2 5.76 18.60 9.18
C MET A 2 5.12 17.38 8.53
N ILE A 3 5.83 16.73 7.61
CA ILE A 3 5.39 15.50 6.95
C ILE A 3 5.86 14.34 7.80
N ASN A 4 4.92 13.52 8.28
CA ASN A 4 5.18 12.35 9.11
C ASN A 4 4.68 11.08 8.43
N PRO A 5 5.39 9.95 8.56
CA PRO A 5 6.77 9.82 9.03
C PRO A 5 7.76 10.64 8.17
N SER A 6 8.91 11.00 8.74
CA SER A 6 9.94 11.74 8.02
C SER A 6 10.58 10.89 6.93
N ILE A 7 11.24 11.53 5.96
CA ILE A 7 11.99 10.79 4.92
C ILE A 7 13.07 9.89 5.54
N ASP A 8 13.75 10.36 6.59
CA ASP A 8 14.80 9.59 7.27
C ASP A 8 14.24 8.34 7.96
N GLN A 9 13.06 8.46 8.57
CA GLN A 9 12.32 7.34 9.14
C GLN A 9 11.87 6.34 8.06
N LEU A 10 11.44 6.84 6.91
CA LEU A 10 11.00 6.00 5.79
C LEU A 10 12.16 5.34 5.05
N THR A 11 13.37 5.88 5.10
CA THR A 11 14.56 5.31 4.46
C THR A 11 15.43 4.50 5.43
N ASN A 12 14.97 4.24 6.65
CA ASN A 12 15.74 3.59 7.71
C ASN A 12 17.12 4.23 7.92
N GLY A 13 17.19 5.56 8.01
CA GLY A 13 18.47 6.27 8.14
C GLY A 13 19.31 6.29 6.86
N GLY A 14 18.66 6.25 5.69
CA GLY A 14 19.34 6.32 4.39
C GLY A 14 19.74 4.97 3.77
N GLN A 15 19.25 3.85 4.30
CA GLN A 15 19.50 2.50 3.78
C GLN A 15 19.09 2.32 2.32
N PHE A 16 18.07 3.06 1.86
CA PHE A 16 17.66 3.06 0.45
C PHE A 16 17.37 4.45 -0.09
N ASN A 17 17.63 4.60 -1.40
CA ASN A 17 17.47 5.86 -2.12
C ASN A 17 15.99 6.31 -2.13
N ARG A 18 15.75 7.62 -1.99
CA ARG A 18 14.45 8.28 -2.11
C ARG A 18 13.64 7.88 -3.34
N TYR A 19 14.28 7.59 -4.48
CA TYR A 19 13.55 7.14 -5.68
C TYR A 19 12.95 5.74 -5.49
N ALA A 20 13.65 4.84 -4.81
CA ALA A 20 13.14 3.51 -4.49
C ALA A 20 11.95 3.60 -3.54
N LEU A 21 12.02 4.49 -2.54
CA LEU A 21 10.91 4.76 -1.62
C LEU A 21 9.66 5.26 -2.37
N VAL A 22 9.82 6.19 -3.32
CA VAL A 22 8.69 6.70 -4.13
C VAL A 22 8.04 5.57 -4.95
N ILE A 23 8.85 4.75 -5.62
CA ILE A 23 8.34 3.62 -6.41
C ILE A 23 7.65 2.59 -5.51
N ALA A 24 8.24 2.27 -4.37
CA ALA A 24 7.65 1.36 -3.39
C ALA A 24 6.32 1.89 -2.86
N THR A 25 6.26 3.17 -2.50
CA THR A 25 5.03 3.83 -2.04
C THR A 25 3.94 3.77 -3.10
N ALA A 26 4.27 4.05 -4.37
CA ALA A 26 3.32 3.98 -5.48
C ALA A 26 2.79 2.55 -5.69
N LYS A 27 3.66 1.54 -5.62
CA LYS A 27 3.27 0.12 -5.70
C LYS A 27 2.37 -0.28 -4.52
N CYS A 28 2.72 0.12 -3.30
CA CYS A 28 1.90 -0.16 -2.12
C CYS A 28 0.54 0.53 -2.20
N ALA A 29 0.47 1.77 -2.70
CA ALA A 29 -0.79 2.49 -2.91
C ALA A 29 -1.69 1.79 -3.93
N LYS A 30 -1.10 1.21 -4.98
CA LYS A 30 -1.83 0.34 -5.91
C LYS A 30 -2.45 -0.85 -5.18
N VAL A 31 -1.67 -1.57 -4.38
CA VAL A 31 -2.18 -2.73 -3.59
C VAL A 31 -3.35 -2.32 -2.69
N VAL A 32 -3.24 -1.20 -1.98
CA VAL A 32 -4.34 -0.67 -1.14
C VAL A 32 -5.60 -0.38 -1.96
N THR A 33 -5.44 0.10 -3.19
CA THR A 33 -6.55 0.41 -4.10
C THR A 33 -7.19 -0.88 -4.62
N ASP A 34 -6.37 -1.87 -5.00
CA ASP A 34 -6.83 -3.19 -5.45
C ASP A 34 -7.62 -3.89 -4.32
N ASP A 35 -7.17 -3.79 -3.07
CA ASP A 35 -7.87 -4.30 -1.89
C ASP A 35 -9.24 -3.62 -1.71
N TYR A 36 -9.30 -2.30 -1.83
CA TYR A 36 -10.57 -1.55 -1.74
C TYR A 36 -11.56 -1.99 -2.82
N VAL A 37 -11.11 -2.12 -4.08
CA VAL A 37 -11.95 -2.59 -5.19
C VAL A 37 -12.47 -4.00 -4.91
N ALA A 38 -11.59 -4.93 -4.51
CA ALA A 38 -11.97 -6.30 -4.21
C ALA A 38 -12.97 -6.40 -3.05
N GLN A 39 -12.79 -5.61 -1.98
CA GLN A 39 -13.73 -5.57 -0.86
C GLN A 39 -15.08 -4.98 -1.26
N ARG A 40 -15.06 -3.92 -2.09
CA ARG A 40 -16.27 -3.30 -2.61
C ARG A 40 -17.07 -4.26 -3.48
N GLU A 41 -16.43 -4.96 -4.42
CA GLU A 41 -17.09 -5.95 -5.28
C GLU A 41 -17.73 -7.08 -4.44
N ARG A 42 -17.02 -7.57 -3.42
CA ARG A 42 -17.57 -8.56 -2.48
C ARG A 42 -18.77 -8.02 -1.72
N ALA A 43 -18.71 -6.77 -1.25
CA ALA A 43 -19.81 -6.12 -0.54
C ALA A 43 -21.05 -5.96 -1.43
N GLU A 44 -20.86 -5.48 -2.67
CA GLU A 44 -21.93 -5.35 -3.66
C GLU A 44 -22.58 -6.70 -3.96
N LYS A 45 -21.78 -7.77 -4.09
CA LYS A 45 -22.29 -9.14 -4.28
C LYS A 45 -23.09 -9.65 -3.08
N MET A 46 -22.63 -9.43 -1.84
CA MET A 46 -23.35 -9.86 -0.65
C MET A 46 -24.72 -9.18 -0.51
N ILE A 47 -24.81 -7.90 -0.88
CA ILE A 47 -26.07 -7.15 -0.87
C ILE A 47 -27.00 -7.66 -1.99
N ALA A 48 -26.48 -7.88 -3.20
CA ALA A 48 -27.25 -8.44 -4.31
C ALA A 48 -27.83 -9.83 -3.98
N ASP A 49 -27.03 -10.67 -3.30
CA ASP A 49 -27.44 -12.00 -2.83
C ASP A 49 -28.35 -11.95 -1.59
N LYS A 50 -28.68 -10.77 -1.04
CA LYS A 50 -29.44 -10.58 0.22
C LYS A 50 -28.84 -11.33 1.41
N LYS A 51 -27.52 -11.49 1.44
CA LYS A 51 -26.78 -12.15 2.53
C LYS A 51 -26.49 -11.23 3.71
N THR A 52 -26.74 -9.93 3.56
CA THR A 52 -26.45 -8.92 4.57
C THR A 52 -27.35 -7.69 4.39
N ASP A 53 -27.71 -7.06 5.50
CA ASP A 53 -28.42 -5.78 5.54
C ASP A 53 -27.48 -4.59 5.82
N LYS A 54 -26.17 -4.88 5.92
CA LYS A 54 -25.13 -3.88 6.15
C LYS A 54 -24.86 -3.05 4.90
N THR A 55 -24.47 -1.79 5.08
CA THR A 55 -24.08 -0.91 3.97
C THR A 55 -22.71 -1.30 3.42
N ILE A 56 -22.45 -1.00 2.14
CA ILE A 56 -21.14 -1.23 1.50
C ILE A 56 -20.01 -0.63 2.33
N ALA A 57 -20.17 0.61 2.80
CA ALA A 57 -19.17 1.31 3.60
C ALA A 57 -18.81 0.57 4.89
N SER A 58 -19.78 -0.10 5.54
CA SER A 58 -19.53 -0.88 6.76
C SER A 58 -18.91 -2.26 6.53
N LEU A 59 -18.86 -2.70 5.27
CA LEU A 59 -18.29 -3.99 4.85
C LEU A 59 -16.85 -3.84 4.30
N ILE A 60 -16.39 -2.61 4.11
CA ILE A 60 -15.03 -2.28 3.68
C ILE A 60 -14.23 -1.86 4.91
N ASP A 61 -12.97 -2.27 4.96
CA ASP A 61 -12.02 -1.89 6.01
C ASP A 61 -11.92 -0.35 6.11
N THR A 62 -11.94 0.16 7.34
CA THR A 62 -11.96 1.59 7.63
C THR A 62 -10.69 2.27 7.13
N ASP A 63 -9.53 1.62 7.29
CA ASP A 63 -8.25 2.21 6.92
C ASP A 63 -8.15 2.48 5.43
N ILE A 64 -8.66 1.57 4.59
CA ILE A 64 -8.63 1.71 3.13
C ILE A 64 -9.80 2.54 2.58
N ARG A 65 -10.89 2.66 3.34
CA ARG A 65 -12.07 3.45 2.97
C ARG A 65 -11.88 4.94 3.23
N ASP A 66 -11.34 5.29 4.40
CA ASP A 66 -11.35 6.66 4.91
C ASP A 66 -10.04 7.40 4.62
N ASN A 67 -8.92 6.69 4.50
CA ASN A 67 -7.62 7.30 4.25
C ASN A 67 -7.20 7.18 2.79
N LYS A 68 -6.37 8.11 2.32
CA LYS A 68 -5.84 8.06 0.95
C LYS A 68 -4.97 6.81 0.78
N ALA A 69 -5.00 6.20 -0.40
CA ALA A 69 -4.17 5.02 -0.69
C ALA A 69 -2.67 5.28 -0.47
N VAL A 70 -2.18 6.47 -0.81
CA VAL A 70 -0.79 6.89 -0.59
C VAL A 70 -0.46 7.05 0.90
N GLU A 71 -1.41 7.53 1.71
CA GLU A 71 -1.23 7.68 3.16
C GLU A 71 -1.13 6.31 3.83
N ASN A 72 -2.04 5.39 3.48
CA ASN A 72 -1.94 3.98 3.89
C ASN A 72 -0.61 3.36 3.47
N ALA A 73 -0.17 3.57 2.23
CA ALA A 73 1.09 3.04 1.74
C ALA A 73 2.29 3.54 2.56
N VAL A 74 2.37 4.84 2.83
CA VAL A 74 3.42 5.44 3.65
C VAL A 74 3.42 4.86 5.07
N GLN A 75 2.25 4.76 5.70
CA GLN A 75 2.13 4.23 7.06
C GLN A 75 2.48 2.75 7.13
N ARG A 76 2.03 1.94 6.16
CA ARG A 76 2.32 0.50 6.08
C ARG A 76 3.80 0.22 5.82
N LEU A 77 4.46 1.04 4.99
CA LEU A 77 5.91 0.99 4.82
C LEU A 77 6.64 1.33 6.13
N TYR A 78 6.21 2.39 6.82
CA TYR A 78 6.81 2.81 8.08
C TYR A 78 6.62 1.82 9.23
N ARG A 79 5.47 1.14 9.28
CA ARG A 79 5.17 0.09 10.27
C ARG A 79 5.87 -1.24 9.97
N GLY A 80 6.42 -1.41 8.77
CA GLY A 80 7.04 -2.66 8.33
C GLY A 80 6.05 -3.70 7.78
N ASP A 81 4.80 -3.32 7.50
CA ASP A 81 3.81 -4.18 6.85
C ASP A 81 4.21 -4.50 5.39
N PHE A 82 4.95 -3.58 4.75
CA PHE A 82 5.58 -3.77 3.46
C PHE A 82 7.09 -3.59 3.55
N ASN A 83 7.83 -4.49 2.93
CA ASN A 83 9.29 -4.44 2.86
C ASN A 83 9.76 -4.17 1.42
N ILE A 84 10.70 -3.24 1.26
CA ILE A 84 11.34 -2.96 -0.02
C ILE A 84 12.46 -3.95 -0.23
N ILE A 85 12.31 -4.84 -1.21
CA ILE A 85 13.33 -5.82 -1.59
C ILE A 85 14.00 -5.31 -2.86
N PHE A 86 15.33 -5.19 -2.80
CA PHE A 86 16.15 -4.97 -3.99
C PHE A 86 16.53 -6.32 -4.59
N PRO A 87 16.56 -6.44 -5.92
CA PRO A 87 17.18 -7.61 -6.53
C PRO A 87 18.61 -7.72 -5.99
N GLU A 88 19.03 -8.93 -5.60
CA GLU A 88 20.45 -9.18 -5.35
C GLU A 88 21.22 -8.80 -6.61
N ASP A 89 22.37 -8.17 -6.43
CA ASP A 89 23.31 -7.86 -7.50
C ASP A 89 23.95 -9.18 -7.97
N ASN A 90 23.13 -10.06 -8.53
CA ASN A 90 23.57 -11.23 -9.26
C ASN A 90 24.15 -10.70 -10.56
N GLY A 91 25.43 -10.31 -10.48
CA GLY A 91 26.18 -9.65 -11.52
C GLY A 91 25.75 -10.12 -12.89
N THR A 92 25.13 -9.21 -13.64
CA THR A 92 24.85 -9.42 -15.05
C THR A 92 26.17 -9.46 -15.80
N GLU A 93 26.80 -10.62 -15.78
CA GLU A 93 27.68 -11.04 -16.85
C GLU A 93 26.88 -10.98 -18.15
N HIS A 94 27.37 -10.11 -19.04
CA HIS A 94 27.18 -10.13 -20.48
C HIS A 94 25.78 -9.83 -21.04
N LEU A 95 25.60 -8.56 -21.39
CA LEU A 95 25.27 -8.23 -22.77
C LEU A 95 26.41 -7.34 -23.31
N LYS A 96 27.22 -7.94 -24.18
CA LYS A 96 28.20 -7.26 -25.03
C LYS A 96 27.51 -6.39 -26.07
#